data_AF-A0A852V419-F1
#
_entry.id   AF-A0A852V419-F1
#
_cell.length_a   1.000
_cell.length_b   1.000
_cell.length_c   1.000
_cell.angle_alpha   90.00
_cell.angle_beta   90.00
_cell.angle_gamma   90.00
#
_symmetry.space_group_name_H-M   'P 1'
#
loop_
_entity.id
_entity.type
_entity.pdbx_description
1 polymer ?
#
loop_
_entity_poly.entity_id
_entity_poly.type
_entity_poly.pdbx_seq_one_letter_code
_entity_poly.pdbx_strand_id
1 'polypeptide(L)'
;MNGHVSVNLLSVKNIEQQPERRGTRFTLNGALWSLQVLFGFFFAGSGFGKVLLYDGALYAAAPRAVAWYAAVPQPLIVFIGVCEVLGGVGLILPAMTRVEPKLTPLAAVGLTLTMVLAAGFHITRGEYALVPANLLLGGVAAFIVVGRWRLRPIAPAPIATSRVLKSLAVLVALALLTFAPTWYTMTNVQF
;
A
#
# COMPACT_ATOMS: atom_id res chain seq x y z
N MET A 1 19.38 -51.00 -46.13
CA MET A 1 19.35 -50.95 -44.65
C MET A 1 19.48 -49.50 -44.19
N ASN A 2 18.42 -48.68 -44.19
CA ASN A 2 18.48 -47.25 -43.80
C ASN A 2 17.20 -46.79 -43.07
N GLY A 3 16.74 -47.53 -42.05
CA GLY A 3 15.47 -47.25 -41.35
C GLY A 3 15.58 -46.82 -39.89
N HIS A 4 16.77 -46.78 -39.29
CA HIS A 4 16.88 -46.73 -37.81
C HIS A 4 17.37 -45.41 -37.20
N VAL A 5 17.68 -44.38 -38.01
CA VAL A 5 18.28 -43.14 -37.47
C VAL A 5 17.27 -42.02 -37.21
N SER A 6 16.10 -42.02 -37.87
CA SER A 6 15.14 -40.90 -37.77
C SER A 6 14.32 -40.87 -36.47
N VAL A 7 14.08 -42.02 -35.84
CA VAL A 7 13.21 -42.13 -34.65
C VAL A 7 13.87 -41.51 -33.40
N ASN A 8 15.20 -41.63 -33.26
CA ASN A 8 15.91 -41.08 -32.10
C ASN A 8 16.01 -39.55 -32.13
N LEU A 9 16.16 -38.93 -33.30
CA LEU A 9 16.22 -37.47 -33.40
C LEU A 9 14.89 -36.79 -33.04
N LEU A 10 13.77 -37.40 -33.38
CA LEU A 10 12.43 -36.87 -33.04
C LEU A 10 12.09 -37.06 -31.55
N SER A 11 12.57 -38.15 -30.95
CA SER A 11 12.44 -38.38 -29.50
C SER A 11 13.27 -37.36 -28.70
N VAL A 12 14.52 -37.12 -29.10
CA VAL A 12 15.41 -36.15 -28.43
C VAL A 12 14.90 -34.72 -28.57
N LYS A 13 14.34 -34.34 -29.73
CA LYS A 13 13.77 -32.99 -29.92
C LYS A 13 12.50 -32.72 -29.10
N ASN A 14 11.73 -33.76 -28.79
CA ASN A 14 10.51 -33.64 -27.98
C ASN A 14 10.79 -33.56 -26.47
N ILE A 15 11.95 -34.01 -26.00
CA ILE A 15 12.34 -33.94 -24.58
C ILE A 15 12.79 -32.52 -24.19
N GLU A 16 13.36 -31.76 -25.11
CA GLU A 16 13.77 -30.36 -24.88
C GLU A 16 12.61 -29.34 -24.87
N GLN A 17 11.39 -29.76 -25.20
CA GLN A 17 10.21 -28.90 -25.20
C GLN A 17 9.22 -29.25 -24.09
N GLN A 18 9.70 -29.69 -22.92
CA GLN A 18 8.87 -29.53 -21.72
C GLN A 18 8.88 -28.03 -21.35
N PRO A 19 7.76 -27.29 -21.50
CA PRO A 19 7.67 -25.99 -20.89
C PRO A 19 7.78 -26.22 -19.39
N GLU A 20 8.92 -25.88 -18.80
CA GLU A 20 9.08 -25.72 -17.37
C GLU A 20 7.79 -25.09 -16.85
N ARG A 21 7.01 -25.87 -16.10
CA ARG A 21 5.76 -25.40 -15.51
C ARG A 21 6.13 -24.10 -14.82
N ARG A 22 5.65 -22.97 -15.36
CA ARG A 22 5.81 -21.65 -14.77
C ARG A 22 4.90 -21.61 -13.55
N GLY A 23 5.25 -22.40 -12.52
CA GLY A 23 4.76 -22.21 -11.18
C GLY A 23 5.01 -20.74 -10.89
N THR A 24 3.98 -20.05 -10.42
CA THR A 24 3.97 -18.64 -10.09
C THR A 24 5.08 -18.38 -9.07
N ARG A 25 6.32 -18.20 -9.53
CA ARG A 25 7.43 -17.82 -8.66
C ARG A 25 7.12 -16.41 -8.18
N PHE A 26 6.70 -16.29 -6.93
CA PHE A 26 6.43 -15.01 -6.31
C PHE A 26 7.73 -14.22 -6.27
N THR A 27 7.90 -13.29 -7.21
CA THR A 27 9.12 -12.48 -7.28
C THR A 27 9.07 -11.40 -6.21
N LEU A 28 10.23 -11.00 -5.69
CA LEU A 28 10.33 -9.86 -4.75
C LEU A 28 9.63 -8.60 -5.30
N ASN A 29 9.69 -8.38 -6.61
CA ASN A 29 9.00 -7.25 -7.24
C ASN A 29 7.47 -7.41 -7.19
N GLY A 30 6.95 -8.62 -7.41
CA GLY A 30 5.53 -8.93 -7.25
C GLY A 30 5.07 -8.71 -5.81
N ALA A 31 5.84 -9.21 -4.83
CA ALA A 31 5.57 -9.00 -3.41
C ALA A 31 5.48 -7.50 -3.05
N LEU A 32 6.47 -6.71 -3.47
CA LEU A 32 6.47 -5.27 -3.23
C LEU A 32 5.28 -4.56 -3.89
N TRP A 33 4.85 -5.00 -5.07
CA TRP A 33 3.64 -4.46 -5.71
C TRP A 33 2.38 -4.79 -4.93
N SER A 34 2.20 -6.05 -4.53
CA SER A 34 1.07 -6.48 -3.71
C SER A 34 1.00 -5.71 -2.40
N LEU A 35 2.15 -5.55 -1.70
CA LEU A 35 2.22 -4.81 -0.45
C LEU A 35 1.92 -3.32 -0.65
N GLN A 36 2.49 -2.66 -1.66
CA GLN A 36 2.22 -1.24 -1.94
C GLN A 36 0.75 -0.99 -2.28
N VAL A 37 0.10 -1.86 -3.05
CA VAL A 37 -1.32 -1.69 -3.37
C VAL A 37 -2.16 -1.91 -2.12
N LEU A 38 -1.94 -3.01 -1.39
CA LEU A 38 -2.70 -3.29 -0.17
C LEU A 38 -2.54 -2.17 0.87
N PHE A 39 -1.31 -1.77 1.15
CA PHE A 39 -1.01 -0.73 2.13
C PHE A 39 -1.42 0.65 1.63
N GLY A 40 -1.29 0.91 0.34
CA GLY A 40 -1.71 2.16 -0.26
C GLY A 40 -3.20 2.40 -0.11
N PHE A 41 -4.02 1.39 -0.39
CA PHE A 41 -5.48 1.45 -0.18
C PHE A 41 -5.83 1.52 1.31
N PHE A 42 -5.19 0.71 2.15
CA PHE A 42 -5.44 0.71 3.60
C PHE A 42 -5.15 2.07 4.25
N PHE A 43 -3.97 2.64 4.01
CA PHE A 43 -3.60 3.93 4.59
C PHE A 43 -4.36 5.10 3.96
N ALA A 44 -4.69 5.04 2.67
CA ALA A 44 -5.54 6.05 2.06
C ALA A 44 -6.94 6.07 2.69
N GLY A 45 -7.57 4.91 2.88
CA GLY A 45 -8.89 4.82 3.53
C GLY A 45 -8.85 5.23 5.01
N SER A 46 -7.90 4.67 5.77
CA SER A 46 -7.68 5.01 7.19
C SER A 46 -7.42 6.50 7.40
N GLY A 47 -6.56 7.08 6.56
CA GLY A 47 -6.20 8.48 6.60
C GLY A 47 -7.37 9.38 6.20
N PHE A 48 -8.12 9.01 5.16
CA PHE A 48 -9.29 9.77 4.73
C PHE A 48 -10.34 9.84 5.84
N GLY A 49 -10.61 8.73 6.54
CA GLY A 49 -11.50 8.74 7.70
C GLY A 49 -11.06 9.73 8.79
N LYS A 50 -9.75 9.87 9.03
CA LYS A 50 -9.21 10.87 9.96
C LYS A 50 -9.31 12.31 9.43
N VAL A 51 -9.16 12.51 8.12
CA VAL A 51 -9.38 13.83 7.48
C VAL A 51 -10.82 14.28 7.65
N LEU A 52 -11.80 13.37 7.58
CA LEU A 52 -13.21 13.70 7.79
C LEU A 52 -13.50 14.22 9.20
N LEU A 53 -12.67 13.88 10.19
CA LEU A 53 -12.77 14.40 11.55
C LEU A 53 -12.42 15.90 11.65
N TYR A 54 -12.17 16.60 10.54
CA TYR A 54 -12.21 18.07 10.54
C TYR A 54 -13.63 18.58 10.89
N ASP A 55 -14.66 17.81 10.56
CA ASP A 55 -16.03 18.07 10.98
C ASP A 55 -16.17 17.84 12.49
N GLY A 56 -16.59 18.87 13.23
CA GLY A 56 -16.71 18.83 14.68
C GLY A 56 -17.76 17.82 15.19
N ALA A 57 -18.83 17.56 14.44
CA ALA A 57 -19.84 16.58 14.81
C ALA A 57 -19.31 15.15 14.65
N LEU A 58 -18.56 14.89 13.57
CA LEU A 58 -17.89 13.59 13.39
C LEU A 58 -16.82 13.37 14.45
N TYR A 59 -16.01 14.39 14.75
CA TYR A 59 -15.01 14.31 15.82
C TYR A 59 -15.64 14.04 17.19
N ALA A 60 -16.77 14.68 17.52
CA ALA A 60 -17.45 14.44 18.81
C ALA A 60 -17.93 12.99 18.97
N ALA A 61 -18.28 12.30 17.88
CA ALA A 61 -18.71 10.91 17.90
C ALA A 61 -17.54 9.91 17.83
N ALA A 62 -16.42 10.28 17.21
CA ALA A 62 -15.33 9.36 16.88
C ALA A 62 -14.67 8.64 18.08
N PRO A 63 -14.51 9.25 19.28
CA PRO A 63 -13.99 8.56 20.45
C PRO A 63 -14.78 7.33 20.89
N ARG A 64 -16.06 7.21 20.51
CA ARG A 64 -16.88 6.01 20.81
C ARG A 64 -16.36 4.76 20.11
N ALA A 65 -15.85 4.93 18.88
CA ALA A 65 -15.28 3.84 18.09
C ALA A 65 -13.77 3.68 18.31
N VAL A 66 -13.06 4.79 18.55
CA VAL A 66 -11.59 4.81 18.63
C VAL A 66 -11.17 5.62 19.85
N ALA A 67 -10.95 4.92 20.97
CA ALA A 67 -10.75 5.53 22.28
C ALA A 67 -9.61 6.57 22.33
N TRP A 68 -8.52 6.35 21.58
CA TRP A 68 -7.36 7.24 21.63
C TRP A 68 -7.61 8.62 21.02
N TYR A 69 -8.67 8.81 20.23
CA TYR A 69 -9.02 10.12 19.67
C TYR A 69 -9.38 11.16 20.74
N ALA A 70 -9.90 10.72 21.90
CA ALA A 70 -10.15 11.63 23.03
C ALA A 70 -8.86 12.10 23.72
N ALA A 71 -7.73 11.44 23.49
CA ALA A 71 -6.47 11.73 24.15
C ALA A 71 -5.61 12.78 23.43
N VAL A 72 -6.03 13.23 22.24
CA VAL A 72 -5.26 14.18 21.43
C VAL A 72 -6.16 15.28 20.85
N PRO A 73 -5.60 16.46 20.54
CA PRO A 73 -6.35 17.51 19.87
C PRO A 73 -6.83 17.07 18.47
N GLN A 74 -8.05 17.45 18.10
CA GLN A 74 -8.65 17.20 16.78
C GLN A 74 -7.72 17.55 15.60
N PRO A 75 -7.01 18.71 15.57
CA PRO A 75 -6.12 19.04 14.46
C PRO A 75 -4.97 18.04 14.25
N LEU A 76 -4.49 17.41 15.33
CA LEU A 76 -3.44 16.40 15.23
C LEU A 76 -3.94 15.14 14.53
N ILE A 77 -5.19 14.73 14.78
CA ILE A 77 -5.79 13.57 14.13
C ILE A 77 -5.95 13.83 12.63
N VAL A 78 -6.44 15.02 12.26
CA VAL A 78 -6.58 15.42 10.85
C VAL A 78 -5.21 15.47 10.16
N PHE A 79 -4.19 16.01 10.83
CA PHE A 79 -2.82 16.03 10.32
C PHE A 79 -2.28 14.62 10.03
N ILE A 80 -2.45 13.68 10.99
CA ILE A 80 -2.10 12.27 10.79
C ILE A 80 -2.86 11.70 9.59
N GLY A 81 -4.15 12.02 9.46
CA GLY A 81 -4.97 11.59 8.33
C GLY A 81 -4.43 12.06 6.98
N VAL A 82 -4.03 13.33 6.87
CA VAL A 82 -3.40 13.86 5.66
C VAL A 82 -2.10 13.13 5.35
N CYS A 83 -1.24 12.90 6.35
CA CYS A 83 0.01 12.15 6.18
C CYS A 83 -0.25 10.72 5.70
N GLU A 84 -1.25 10.03 6.24
CA GLU A 84 -1.61 8.66 5.84
C GLU A 84 -2.17 8.62 4.42
N VAL A 85 -3.00 9.59 4.01
CA VAL A 85 -3.50 9.69 2.63
C VAL A 85 -2.36 9.92 1.64
N LEU A 86 -1.49 10.89 1.92
CA LEU A 86 -0.33 11.18 1.08
C LEU A 86 0.62 9.99 1.01
N GLY A 87 0.82 9.30 2.15
CA GLY A 87 1.58 8.07 2.24
C GLY A 87 0.98 6.97 1.36
N GLY A 88 -0.31 6.69 1.50
CA GLY A 88 -1.01 5.65 0.76
C GLY A 88 -1.02 5.90 -0.75
N VAL A 89 -1.30 7.13 -1.17
CA VAL A 89 -1.23 7.55 -2.58
C VAL A 89 0.21 7.46 -3.11
N GLY A 90 1.18 7.92 -2.31
CA GLY A 90 2.60 7.89 -2.63
C GLY A 90 3.18 6.48 -2.78
N LEU A 91 2.60 5.47 -2.13
CA LEU A 91 2.98 4.08 -2.32
C LEU A 91 2.65 3.54 -3.72
N ILE A 92 1.64 4.10 -4.40
CA ILE A 92 1.11 3.55 -5.65
C ILE A 92 1.48 4.43 -6.85
N LEU A 93 1.14 5.72 -6.83
CA LEU A 93 1.18 6.55 -8.04
C LEU A 93 2.60 6.79 -8.60
N PRO A 94 3.62 7.17 -7.82
CA PRO A 94 4.97 7.42 -8.34
C PRO A 94 5.60 6.15 -8.92
N ALA A 95 5.47 5.02 -8.23
CA ALA A 95 5.93 3.72 -8.70
C ALA A 95 5.23 3.26 -9.99
N MET A 96 3.93 3.53 -10.12
CA MET A 96 3.13 3.08 -11.26
C MET A 96 3.36 3.95 -12.50
N THR A 97 3.42 5.27 -12.32
CA THR A 97 3.67 6.22 -13.41
C THR A 97 5.13 6.29 -13.82
N ARG A 98 6.02 5.87 -12.92
CA ARG A 98 7.48 6.05 -13.01
C ARG A 98 7.90 7.52 -13.09
N VAL A 99 7.03 8.42 -12.64
CA VAL A 99 7.33 9.84 -12.46
C VAL A 99 7.84 10.01 -11.04
N GLU A 100 9.09 10.44 -10.90
CA GLU A 100 9.77 10.54 -9.61
C GLU A 100 9.53 9.34 -8.68
N PRO A 101 9.86 8.10 -9.10
CA PRO A 101 9.56 6.88 -8.35
C PRO A 101 10.24 6.82 -6.96
N LYS A 102 11.20 7.71 -6.69
CA LYS A 102 11.79 7.91 -5.36
C LYS A 102 10.79 8.42 -4.32
N LEU A 103 9.68 9.03 -4.74
CA LEU A 103 8.59 9.43 -3.84
C LEU A 103 7.92 8.22 -3.18
N THR A 104 7.90 7.06 -3.83
CA THR A 104 7.26 5.86 -3.25
C THR A 104 7.93 5.38 -1.98
N PRO A 105 9.25 5.14 -1.95
CA PRO A 105 9.86 4.75 -0.71
C PRO A 105 10.02 5.93 0.28
N LEU A 106 9.95 7.20 -0.13
CA LEU A 106 9.77 8.32 0.81
C LEU A 106 8.40 8.27 1.50
N ALA A 107 7.34 7.99 0.76
CA ALA A 107 6.00 7.78 1.32
C ALA A 107 5.98 6.60 2.31
N ALA A 108 6.68 5.51 1.97
CA ALA A 108 6.86 4.38 2.88
C ALA A 108 7.61 4.77 4.17
N VAL A 109 8.65 5.62 4.09
CA VAL A 109 9.34 6.16 5.28
C VAL A 109 8.38 6.97 6.15
N GLY A 110 7.57 7.84 5.55
CA GLY A 110 6.56 8.62 6.28
C GLY A 110 5.56 7.73 7.02
N LEU A 111 5.04 6.71 6.35
CA LEU A 111 4.13 5.73 6.97
C LEU A 111 4.81 4.93 8.09
N THR A 112 6.05 4.48 7.89
CA THR A 112 6.83 3.82 8.95
C THR A 112 6.99 4.73 10.16
N LEU A 113 7.33 6.01 9.95
CA LEU A 113 7.48 6.98 11.03
C LEU A 113 6.17 7.18 11.79
N THR A 114 5.04 7.33 11.09
CA THR A 114 3.71 7.43 11.71
C THR A 114 3.42 6.23 12.62
N MET A 115 3.71 5.01 12.16
CA MET A 115 3.47 3.79 12.95
C MET A 115 4.40 3.69 14.17
N VAL A 116 5.66 4.11 14.05
CA VAL A 116 6.60 4.15 15.18
C VAL A 116 6.15 5.15 16.24
N LEU A 117 5.73 6.35 15.82
CA LEU A 117 5.20 7.37 16.72
C LEU A 117 3.91 6.90 17.40
N ALA A 118 3.00 6.27 16.66
CA ALA A 118 1.76 5.70 17.19
C ALA A 118 2.05 4.59 18.21
N ALA A 119 2.99 3.68 17.92
CA ALA A 119 3.40 2.64 18.87
C ALA A 119 3.94 3.25 20.18
N GLY A 120 4.82 4.24 20.08
CA GLY A 120 5.35 4.96 21.24
C GLY A 120 4.23 5.63 22.06
N PHE A 121 3.29 6.29 21.39
CA PHE A 121 2.13 6.92 22.03
C PHE A 121 1.29 5.89 22.81
N HIS A 122 0.93 4.76 22.19
CA HIS A 122 0.14 3.73 22.87
C HIS A 122 0.90 3.08 24.04
N ILE A 123 2.21 2.89 23.94
CA ILE A 123 3.04 2.41 25.04
C ILE A 123 2.99 3.38 26.23
N THR A 124 3.15 4.69 25.99
CA THR A 124 3.11 5.70 27.07
C THR A 124 1.77 5.75 27.80
N ARG A 125 0.70 5.26 27.18
CA ARG A 125 -0.65 5.18 27.75
C ARG A 125 -1.01 3.81 28.33
N GLY A 126 -0.10 2.82 28.24
CA GLY A 126 -0.38 1.44 28.64
C GLY A 126 -1.34 0.69 27.70
N GLU A 127 -1.59 1.21 26.50
CA GLU A 127 -2.49 0.63 25.50
C GLU A 127 -1.75 -0.42 24.63
N TYR A 128 -1.12 -1.39 25.29
CA TYR A 128 -0.23 -2.36 24.63
C TYR A 128 -0.92 -3.24 23.58
N ALA A 129 -2.25 -3.37 23.63
CA ALA A 129 -3.02 -4.14 22.65
C ALA A 129 -2.90 -3.58 21.21
N LEU A 130 -2.63 -2.28 21.06
CA LEU A 130 -2.51 -1.63 19.75
C LEU A 130 -1.08 -1.64 19.20
N VAL A 131 -0.09 -1.94 20.04
CA VAL A 131 1.34 -1.92 19.65
C VAL A 131 1.67 -2.97 18.58
N PRO A 132 1.20 -4.23 18.65
CA PRO A 132 1.48 -5.24 17.61
C PRO A 132 1.02 -4.82 16.22
N ALA A 133 -0.16 -4.17 16.12
CA ALA A 133 -0.68 -3.69 14.85
C ALA A 133 0.22 -2.59 14.26
N ASN A 134 0.66 -1.63 15.09
CA ASN A 134 1.58 -0.58 14.66
C ASN A 134 2.94 -1.15 14.22
N LEU A 135 3.49 -2.12 14.95
CA LEU A 135 4.76 -2.76 14.58
C LEU A 135 4.64 -3.56 13.27
N LEU A 136 3.53 -4.27 13.07
CA LEU A 136 3.28 -5.01 11.83
C LEU A 136 3.17 -4.05 10.63
N LEU A 137 2.31 -3.03 10.74
CA LEU A 137 2.11 -2.04 9.68
C LEU A 137 3.39 -1.25 9.40
N GLY A 138 4.07 -0.79 10.45
CA GLY A 138 5.33 -0.04 10.34
C GLY A 138 6.46 -0.90 9.77
N GLY A 139 6.55 -2.17 10.17
CA GLY A 139 7.53 -3.13 9.69
C GLY A 139 7.35 -3.47 8.21
N VAL A 140 6.11 -3.65 7.76
CA VAL A 140 5.83 -3.87 6.33
C VAL A 140 6.11 -2.60 5.51
N ALA A 141 5.74 -1.42 6.02
CA ALA A 141 6.12 -0.15 5.38
C ALA A 141 7.65 -0.01 5.27
N ALA A 142 8.40 -0.36 6.32
CA ALA A 142 9.86 -0.34 6.32
C ALA A 142 10.45 -1.35 5.32
N PHE A 143 9.82 -2.52 5.18
CA PHE A 143 10.19 -3.48 4.15
C PHE A 143 9.99 -2.91 2.73
N ILE A 144 8.92 -2.15 2.50
CA ILE A 144 8.71 -1.44 1.22
C ILE A 144 9.80 -0.40 0.99
N VAL A 145 10.23 0.34 2.02
CA VAL A 145 11.36 1.29 1.93
C VAL A 145 12.60 0.57 1.40
N VAL A 146 13.04 -0.49 2.07
CA VAL A 146 14.26 -1.23 1.67
C VAL A 146 14.07 -1.86 0.29
N GLY A 147 12.90 -2.42 0.02
CA GLY A 147 12.54 -3.05 -1.24
C GLY A 147 12.61 -2.11 -2.44
N ARG A 148 12.10 -0.89 -2.31
CA ARG A 148 12.05 0.09 -3.41
C ARG A 148 13.24 1.04 -3.46
N TRP A 149 13.93 1.26 -2.35
CA TRP A 149 15.13 2.12 -2.33
C TRP A 149 16.40 1.35 -2.73
N ARG A 150 16.55 0.09 -2.33
CA ARG A 150 17.79 -0.67 -2.52
C ARG A 150 17.63 -1.94 -3.36
N LEU A 151 16.65 -2.79 -3.04
CA LEU A 151 16.60 -4.14 -3.63
C LEU A 151 16.05 -4.17 -5.05
N ARG A 152 15.00 -3.39 -5.32
CA ARG A 152 14.27 -3.31 -6.59
C ARG A 152 13.84 -1.86 -6.90
N PRO A 153 14.81 -0.95 -7.13
CA PRO A 153 14.50 0.40 -7.53
C PRO A 153 13.75 0.45 -8.86
N ILE A 154 12.85 1.43 -9.00
CA ILE A 154 12.08 1.65 -10.22
C ILE A 154 12.78 2.77 -11.01
N ALA A 155 13.15 2.48 -12.25
CA ALA A 155 13.76 3.47 -13.13
C ALA A 155 12.73 4.56 -13.52
N PRO A 156 13.10 5.86 -13.45
CA PRO A 156 12.26 6.95 -13.93
C PRO A 156 11.96 6.80 -15.43
N ALA A 157 10.79 7.24 -15.86
CA ALA A 157 10.45 7.30 -17.27
C ALA A 157 9.50 8.47 -17.57
N PRO A 158 9.55 9.05 -18.78
CA PRO A 158 8.75 10.23 -19.13
C PRO A 158 7.24 9.96 -19.06
N ILE A 159 6.47 11.03 -18.86
CA ILE A 159 5.01 10.98 -18.79
C ILE A 159 4.46 10.56 -20.17
N ALA A 160 3.59 9.56 -20.18
CA ALA A 160 2.88 9.10 -21.37
C ALA A 160 1.37 9.08 -21.09
N THR A 161 0.54 9.34 -22.10
CA THR A 161 -0.92 9.39 -21.99
C THR A 161 -1.51 8.13 -21.35
N SER A 162 -0.98 6.95 -21.71
CA SER A 162 -1.38 5.67 -21.11
C SER A 162 -1.11 5.55 -19.62
N ARG A 163 -0.12 6.28 -19.10
CA ARG A 163 0.20 6.31 -17.65
C ARG A 163 -0.65 7.32 -16.91
N VAL A 164 -0.99 8.45 -17.54
CA VAL A 164 -1.99 9.40 -17.01
C VAL A 164 -3.33 8.71 -16.85
N LEU A 165 -3.79 8.00 -17.89
CA LEU A 165 -5.03 7.20 -17.85
C LEU A 165 -5.02 6.14 -16.73
N LYS A 166 -3.92 5.41 -16.56
CA LYS A 166 -3.77 4.45 -15.45
C LYS A 166 -3.81 5.11 -14.07
N SER A 167 -3.23 6.32 -13.95
CA SER A 167 -3.27 7.09 -12.69
C SER A 167 -4.68 7.52 -12.35
N LEU A 168 -5.42 8.02 -13.34
CA LEU A 168 -6.84 8.35 -13.17
C LEU A 168 -7.65 7.12 -12.76
N ALA A 169 -7.42 5.97 -13.39
CA ALA A 169 -8.09 4.72 -13.02
C ALA A 169 -7.81 4.32 -11.57
N VAL A 170 -6.56 4.44 -11.11
CA VAL A 170 -6.21 4.16 -9.70
C VAL A 170 -6.82 5.17 -8.74
N LEU A 171 -6.86 6.45 -9.09
CA LEU A 171 -7.51 7.47 -8.27
C LEU A 171 -9.02 7.24 -8.18
N VAL A 172 -9.67 6.86 -9.29
CA VAL A 172 -11.08 6.45 -9.31
C VAL A 172 -11.28 5.20 -8.45
N ALA A 173 -10.40 4.20 -8.54
CA ALA A 173 -10.48 3.01 -7.69
C ALA A 173 -10.30 3.35 -6.21
N LEU A 174 -9.36 4.24 -5.84
CA LEU A 174 -9.22 4.73 -4.47
C LEU A 174 -10.49 5.46 -4.02
N ALA A 175 -11.03 6.35 -4.85
CA ALA A 175 -12.25 7.07 -4.53
C ALA A 175 -13.44 6.13 -4.30
N LEU A 176 -13.63 5.14 -5.17
CA LEU A 176 -14.77 4.22 -5.10
C LEU A 176 -14.63 3.14 -4.04
N LEU A 177 -13.41 2.61 -3.82
CA LEU A 177 -13.19 1.47 -2.92
C LEU A 177 -12.80 1.89 -1.51
N THR A 178 -12.29 3.11 -1.32
CA THR A 178 -11.83 3.58 -0.01
C THR A 178 -12.58 4.83 0.43
N PHE A 179 -12.63 5.89 -0.37
CA PHE A 179 -13.17 7.17 0.10
C PHE A 179 -14.69 7.19 0.19
N ALA A 180 -15.40 6.75 -0.85
CA ALA A 180 -16.86 6.75 -0.86
C ALA A 180 -17.46 5.85 0.24
N PRO A 181 -16.97 4.61 0.46
CA PRO A 181 -17.44 3.78 1.56
C PRO A 181 -17.12 4.40 2.93
N THR A 182 -15.90 4.90 3.12
CA THR A 182 -15.50 5.54 4.39
C THR A 182 -16.34 6.76 4.70
N TRP A 183 -16.58 7.62 3.70
CA TRP A 183 -17.48 8.77 3.81
C TRP A 183 -18.90 8.34 4.20
N TYR A 184 -19.44 7.35 3.49
CA TYR A 184 -20.79 6.85 3.74
C TYR A 184 -20.93 6.32 5.16
N THR A 185 -20.00 5.48 5.61
CA THR A 185 -20.01 4.91 6.97
C THR A 185 -19.89 6.00 8.03
N MET A 186 -18.97 6.95 7.88
CA MET A 186 -18.76 8.04 8.85
C MET A 186 -19.98 8.97 8.96
N THR A 187 -20.64 9.26 7.85
CA THR A 187 -21.72 10.26 7.82
C THR A 187 -23.12 9.68 8.04
N ASN A 188 -23.37 8.42 7.68
CA ASN A 188 -24.71 7.82 7.73
C ASN A 188 -24.86 6.73 8.79
N VAL A 189 -23.78 6.11 9.25
CA VAL A 189 -23.86 4.88 10.06
C VAL A 189 -23.54 5.10 11.55
N GLN A 190 -23.26 6.34 12.00
CA GLN A 190 -23.05 6.77 13.41
C GLN A 190 -22.55 5.66 14.36
N PHE A 191 -21.27 5.68 14.74
CA PHE A 191 -20.67 4.74 15.69
C PHE A 191 -21.47 4.53 16.97
#